data_AF-U5E628-F1
#
_entry.id   AF-U5E628-F1
#
_cell.length_a   1.000
_cell.length_b   1.000
_cell.length_c   1.000
_cell.angle_alpha   90.00
_cell.angle_beta   90.00
_cell.angle_gamma   90.00
#
_symmetry.space_group_name_H-M   'P 1'
#
loop_
_entity.id
_entity.type
_entity.pdbx_description
1 polymer ?
#
loop_
_entity_poly.entity_id
_entity_poly.type
_entity_poly.pdbx_seq_one_letter_code
_entity_poly.pdbx_strand_id
1 'polypeptide(L)'
;MSDQGGWEEFVLGLCDLAVKFDAEAYLYESVVSLASRTPRQGHESATVRITRFDDEAARIETGWCFDLVVDYVAGDHSRPVPALGLVEAICSGNAEEHCLIDADGRWVGVVFEAWAPNGDRWKSGSLDSPEQRATRRFPSWIDLN
;
A
#
# COMPACT_ATOMS: atom_id res chain seq x y z
N MET A 1 -3.84 -31.04 -3.32
CA MET A 1 -3.14 -29.89 -3.93
C MET A 1 -2.69 -29.06 -2.76
N SER A 2 -1.40 -28.73 -2.66
CA SER A 2 -0.88 -27.99 -1.52
C SER A 2 -1.36 -26.54 -1.62
N ASP A 3 -2.22 -26.13 -0.70
CA ASP A 3 -2.59 -24.72 -0.50
C ASP A 3 -1.33 -23.98 -0.04
N GLN A 4 -0.61 -23.36 -0.98
CA GLN A 4 0.46 -22.39 -0.71
C GLN A 4 -0.03 -21.04 -1.23
N GLY A 5 0.16 -19.97 -0.44
CA GLY A 5 -0.49 -18.67 -0.64
C GLY A 5 -1.54 -18.30 0.40
N GLY A 6 -1.55 -18.94 1.57
CA GLY A 6 -2.51 -18.64 2.63
C GLY A 6 -2.24 -17.31 3.35
N TRP A 7 -3.25 -16.82 4.07
CA TRP A 7 -3.15 -15.62 4.91
C TRP A 7 -1.92 -15.65 5.84
N GLU A 8 -1.62 -16.79 6.45
CA GLU A 8 -0.48 -16.93 7.37
C GLU A 8 0.88 -16.70 6.69
N GLU A 9 1.04 -17.19 5.46
CA GLU A 9 2.26 -16.99 4.66
C GLU A 9 2.40 -15.53 4.24
N PHE A 10 1.29 -14.91 3.84
CA PHE A 10 1.24 -13.48 3.55
C PHE A 10 1.61 -12.63 4.77
N VAL A 11 1.11 -12.98 5.97
CA VAL A 11 1.45 -12.31 7.23
C VAL A 11 2.94 -12.42 7.54
N LEU A 12 3.57 -13.57 7.32
CA LEU A 12 5.02 -13.72 7.48
C LEU A 12 5.79 -12.79 6.53
N GLY A 13 5.38 -12.69 5.27
CA GLY A 13 5.96 -11.74 4.32
C GLY A 13 5.80 -10.28 4.76
N LEU A 14 4.66 -9.91 5.37
CA LEU A 14 4.46 -8.58 5.94
C LEU A 14 5.40 -8.32 7.13
N CYS A 15 5.66 -9.32 7.97
CA CYS A 15 6.64 -9.20 9.05
C CYS A 15 8.06 -9.01 8.51
N ASP A 16 8.44 -9.71 7.44
CA ASP A 16 9.74 -9.51 6.78
C ASP A 16 9.87 -8.10 6.20
N LEU A 17 8.80 -7.56 5.57
CA LEU A 17 8.76 -6.17 5.13
C LEU A 17 8.87 -5.20 6.32
N ALA A 18 8.23 -5.49 7.45
CA ALA A 18 8.32 -4.64 8.63
C ALA A 18 9.78 -4.54 9.13
N VAL A 19 10.51 -5.66 9.15
CA VAL A 19 11.94 -5.67 9.47
C VAL A 19 12.75 -4.88 8.44
N LYS A 20 12.49 -5.10 7.14
CA LYS A 20 13.18 -4.42 6.04
C LYS A 20 13.05 -2.89 6.12
N PHE A 21 11.90 -2.38 6.52
CA PHE A 21 11.58 -0.96 6.56
C PHE A 21 11.63 -0.32 7.96
N ASP A 22 12.28 -0.98 8.92
CA ASP A 22 12.40 -0.52 10.32
C ASP A 22 11.03 -0.11 10.93
N ALA A 23 10.05 -1.00 10.79
CA ALA A 23 8.68 -0.81 11.23
C ALA A 23 8.31 -1.77 12.36
N GLU A 24 7.22 -1.42 13.04
CA GLU A 24 6.51 -2.31 13.96
C GLU A 24 5.36 -3.00 13.23
N ALA A 25 5.20 -4.30 13.48
CA ALA A 25 4.07 -5.08 13.02
C ALA A 25 3.17 -5.44 14.20
N TYR A 26 1.91 -5.03 14.15
CA TYR A 26 0.88 -5.34 15.12
C TYR A 26 -0.11 -6.31 14.48
N LEU A 27 -0.34 -7.45 15.13
CA LEU A 27 -1.24 -8.48 14.64
C LEU A 27 -2.44 -8.57 15.58
N TYR A 28 -3.64 -8.47 15.02
CA TYR A 28 -4.89 -8.64 15.75
C TYR A 28 -5.94 -9.30 14.85
N GLU A 29 -6.38 -10.51 15.23
CA GLU A 29 -7.34 -11.31 14.46
C GLU A 29 -6.88 -11.46 12.99
N SER A 30 -7.67 -10.92 12.05
CA SER A 30 -7.39 -10.93 10.60
C SER A 30 -6.86 -9.58 10.09
N VAL A 31 -6.21 -8.82 10.98
CA VAL A 31 -5.63 -7.51 10.69
C VAL A 31 -4.14 -7.52 11.03
N VAL A 32 -3.34 -7.02 10.10
CA VAL A 32 -1.94 -6.64 10.32
C VAL A 32 -1.85 -5.12 10.17
N SER A 33 -1.25 -4.44 11.15
CA SER A 33 -0.94 -3.02 11.06
C SER A 33 0.57 -2.85 11.08
N LEU A 34 1.12 -2.25 10.04
CA LEU A 34 2.52 -1.83 10.00
C LEU A 34 2.62 -0.36 10.38
N ALA A 35 3.60 0.02 11.18
CA ALA A 35 3.86 1.41 11.55
C ALA A 35 5.36 1.70 11.52
N SER A 36 5.78 2.73 10.77
CA SER A 36 7.17 3.19 10.78
C SER A 36 7.58 3.63 12.19
N ARG A 37 8.76 3.20 12.65
CA ARG A 37 9.32 3.65 13.94
C ARG A 37 9.78 5.10 13.91
N THR A 38 10.10 5.62 12.73
CA THR A 38 10.65 6.97 12.53
C THR A 38 9.81 7.75 11.50
N PRO A 39 8.55 8.10 11.84
CA PRO A 39 7.66 8.80 10.92
C PRO A 39 8.26 10.15 10.50
N ARG A 40 8.52 10.30 9.19
CA ARG A 40 9.15 11.51 8.62
C ARG A 40 8.16 12.65 8.40
N GLN A 41 6.90 12.31 8.12
CA GLN A 41 5.82 13.26 7.87
C GLN A 41 4.50 12.64 8.34
N GLY A 42 3.85 13.28 9.33
CA GLY A 42 2.52 12.90 9.83
C GLY A 42 2.39 11.44 10.32
N HIS A 43 1.31 11.13 11.03
CA HIS A 43 1.01 9.72 11.38
C HIS A 43 0.33 8.96 10.24
N GLU A 44 -0.41 9.65 9.38
CA GLU A 44 -1.25 9.05 8.32
C GLU A 44 -0.44 8.32 7.24
N SER A 45 0.73 8.85 6.87
CA SER A 45 1.62 8.25 5.87
C SER A 45 2.66 7.28 6.45
N ALA A 46 2.62 7.07 7.76
CA ALA A 46 3.55 6.23 8.50
C ALA A 46 2.93 4.90 8.95
N THR A 47 1.67 4.62 8.58
CA THR A 47 0.96 3.40 8.95
C THR A 47 0.32 2.77 7.73
N VAL A 48 0.34 1.44 7.65
CA VAL A 48 -0.39 0.66 6.65
C VAL A 48 -1.23 -0.37 7.39
N ARG A 49 -2.54 -0.36 7.14
CA ARG A 49 -3.47 -1.35 7.67
C ARG A 49 -3.76 -2.37 6.58
N ILE A 50 -3.59 -3.64 6.90
CA ILE A 50 -3.86 -4.77 6.01
C ILE A 50 -4.89 -5.66 6.69
N THR A 51 -6.06 -5.81 6.07
CA THR A 51 -7.15 -6.63 6.59
C THR A 51 -7.42 -7.76 5.62
N ARG A 52 -7.57 -9.00 6.11
CA ARG A 52 -8.02 -10.11 5.26
C ARG A 52 -9.39 -9.77 4.69
N PHE A 53 -9.50 -9.79 3.36
CA PHE A 53 -10.76 -9.49 2.68
C PHE A 53 -11.51 -10.79 2.36
N ASP A 54 -10.81 -11.77 1.80
CA ASP A 54 -11.30 -13.13 1.59
C ASP A 54 -10.15 -14.16 1.71
N ASP A 55 -10.29 -15.32 1.07
CA ASP A 55 -9.31 -16.42 1.11
C ASP A 55 -8.09 -16.19 0.21
N GLU A 56 -8.13 -15.20 -0.69
CA GLU A 56 -7.06 -14.94 -1.66
C GLU A 56 -6.62 -13.47 -1.72
N ALA A 57 -7.37 -12.54 -1.11
CA ALA A 57 -7.14 -11.10 -1.20
C ALA A 57 -7.20 -10.37 0.15
N ALA A 58 -6.42 -9.30 0.23
CA ALA A 58 -6.34 -8.41 1.38
C ALA A 58 -6.75 -6.99 0.98
N ARG A 59 -7.42 -6.31 1.89
CA ARG A 59 -7.66 -4.87 1.81
C ARG A 59 -6.50 -4.13 2.45
N ILE A 60 -5.88 -3.22 1.70
CA ILE A 60 -4.72 -2.42 2.11
C ILE A 60 -5.15 -0.96 2.16
N GLU A 61 -5.01 -0.36 3.34
CA GLU A 61 -5.45 0.99 3.66
C GLU A 61 -4.29 1.82 4.24
N THR A 62 -4.12 3.05 3.76
CA THR A 62 -3.13 3.99 4.30
C THR A 62 -3.48 5.43 3.91
N GLY A 63 -2.87 6.42 4.56
CA GLY A 63 -3.05 7.81 4.21
C GLY A 63 -4.49 8.30 4.39
N TRP A 64 -4.92 9.18 3.49
CA TRP A 64 -6.25 9.81 3.50
C TRP A 64 -7.24 9.13 2.53
N CYS A 65 -6.75 8.40 1.52
CA CYS A 65 -7.62 7.82 0.51
C CYS A 65 -7.10 6.53 -0.13
N PHE A 66 -5.92 6.04 0.24
CA PHE A 66 -5.43 4.76 -0.25
C PHE A 66 -6.24 3.63 0.38
N ASP A 67 -7.03 2.95 -0.44
CA ASP A 67 -7.90 1.84 -0.04
C ASP A 67 -8.09 0.91 -1.24
N LEU A 68 -7.41 -0.24 -1.22
CA LEU A 68 -7.40 -1.17 -2.35
C LEU A 68 -7.48 -2.63 -1.87
N VAL A 69 -8.28 -3.44 -2.55
CA VAL A 69 -8.27 -4.91 -2.41
C VAL A 69 -7.31 -5.50 -3.43
N VAL A 70 -6.36 -6.30 -2.96
CA VAL A 70 -5.30 -6.90 -3.78
C VAL A 70 -5.06 -8.34 -3.38
N ASP A 71 -4.87 -9.21 -4.36
CA ASP A 71 -4.60 -10.62 -4.16
C ASP A 71 -3.27 -10.85 -3.42
N TYR A 72 -3.30 -11.67 -2.38
CA TYR A 72 -2.13 -12.20 -1.68
C TYR A 72 -1.78 -13.64 -2.09
N VAL A 73 -2.58 -14.27 -2.95
CA VAL A 73 -2.22 -15.54 -3.61
C VAL A 73 -1.59 -15.22 -4.97
N ALA A 74 -0.38 -15.74 -5.23
CA ALA A 74 0.26 -15.60 -6.53
C ALA A 74 -0.14 -16.75 -7.46
N GLY A 75 -0.80 -16.42 -8.58
CA GLY A 75 -1.10 -17.41 -9.65
C GLY A 75 0.14 -17.91 -10.40
N ASP A 76 1.27 -17.20 -10.28
CA ASP A 76 2.59 -17.56 -10.82
C ASP A 76 3.64 -17.45 -9.70
N HIS A 77 4.16 -18.59 -9.26
CA HIS A 77 5.14 -18.68 -8.16
C HIS A 77 6.50 -18.03 -8.47
N SER A 78 6.74 -17.59 -9.70
CA SER A 78 7.95 -16.85 -10.07
C SER A 78 7.85 -15.34 -9.79
N ARG A 79 6.66 -14.84 -9.44
CA ARG A 79 6.42 -13.43 -9.17
C ARG A 79 6.16 -13.16 -7.68
N PRO A 80 6.58 -11.98 -7.18
CA PRO A 80 6.19 -11.53 -5.85
C PRO A 80 4.67 -11.50 -5.71
N VAL A 81 4.18 -11.79 -4.51
CA VAL A 81 2.76 -11.67 -4.17
C VAL A 81 2.30 -10.22 -4.39
N PRO A 82 1.23 -9.96 -5.17
CA PRO A 82 0.81 -8.60 -5.51
C PRO A 82 0.55 -7.70 -4.30
N ALA A 83 -0.12 -8.23 -3.27
CA ALA A 83 -0.36 -7.50 -2.03
C ALA A 83 0.93 -7.13 -1.28
N LEU A 84 1.95 -8.01 -1.25
CA LEU A 84 3.26 -7.69 -0.66
C LEU A 84 3.96 -6.60 -1.47
N GLY A 85 3.91 -6.69 -2.80
CA GLY A 85 4.49 -5.68 -3.69
C GLY A 85 3.88 -4.30 -3.49
N LEU A 86 2.57 -4.21 -3.27
CA LEU A 86 1.90 -2.94 -2.97
C LEU A 86 2.37 -2.37 -1.62
N VAL A 87 2.38 -3.19 -0.56
CA VAL A 87 2.85 -2.75 0.77
C VAL A 87 4.30 -2.27 0.70
N GLU A 88 5.16 -3.00 0.01
CA GLU A 88 6.54 -2.61 -0.22
C GLU A 88 6.66 -1.28 -0.98
N ALA A 89 5.85 -1.07 -2.03
CA ALA A 89 5.83 0.18 -2.79
C ALA A 89 5.45 1.37 -1.90
N ILE A 90 4.45 1.20 -1.03
CA ILE A 90 4.04 2.23 -0.05
C ILE A 90 5.20 2.54 0.92
N CYS A 91 5.77 1.52 1.57
CA CYS A 91 6.87 1.70 2.53
C CYS A 91 8.14 2.31 1.91
N SER A 92 8.36 2.07 0.61
CA SER A 92 9.48 2.64 -0.16
C SER A 92 9.25 4.09 -0.61
N GLY A 93 8.07 4.66 -0.36
CA GLY A 93 7.69 5.98 -0.87
C GLY A 93 7.43 6.01 -2.38
N ASN A 94 7.10 4.86 -2.98
CA ASN A 94 6.67 4.72 -4.36
C ASN A 94 5.14 4.62 -4.44
N ALA A 95 4.48 5.51 -3.72
CA ALA A 95 3.04 5.67 -3.71
C ALA A 95 2.69 7.15 -3.62
N GLU A 96 1.60 7.54 -4.28
CA GLU A 96 1.06 8.88 -4.31
C GLU A 96 -0.47 8.85 -4.14
N GLU A 97 -0.96 9.89 -3.51
CA GLU A 97 -2.38 10.19 -3.43
C GLU A 97 -2.63 11.59 -3.95
N HIS A 98 -3.77 11.77 -4.60
CA HIS A 98 -4.14 13.01 -5.27
C HIS A 98 -5.54 13.42 -4.85
N CYS A 99 -5.71 14.70 -4.52
CA CYS A 99 -6.99 15.36 -4.41
C CYS A 99 -7.28 16.11 -5.71
N LEU A 100 -8.43 15.84 -6.32
CA LEU A 100 -8.91 16.49 -7.53
C LEU A 100 -9.71 17.74 -7.16
N ILE A 101 -9.36 18.86 -7.77
CA ILE A 101 -9.94 20.18 -7.51
C ILE A 101 -10.49 20.74 -8.82
N ASP A 102 -11.77 21.12 -8.83
CA ASP A 102 -12.40 21.75 -10.00
C ASP A 102 -11.95 23.21 -10.20
N ALA A 103 -12.43 23.84 -11.26
CA ALA A 103 -12.08 25.23 -11.58
C ALA A 103 -12.59 26.24 -10.53
N ASP A 104 -13.60 25.88 -9.74
CA ASP A 104 -14.15 26.70 -8.66
C ASP A 104 -13.37 26.52 -7.34
N GLY A 105 -12.35 25.67 -7.32
CA GLY A 105 -11.58 25.36 -6.12
C GLY A 105 -12.26 24.34 -5.19
N ARG A 106 -13.27 23.59 -5.66
CA ARG A 106 -13.94 22.56 -4.87
C ARG A 106 -13.25 21.21 -5.03
N TRP A 107 -13.20 20.46 -3.94
CA TRP A 107 -12.80 19.06 -3.98
C TRP A 107 -13.86 18.22 -4.70
N VAL A 108 -13.46 17.46 -5.71
CA VAL A 108 -14.36 16.66 -6.56
C VAL A 108 -13.99 15.19 -6.65
N GLY A 109 -12.85 14.77 -6.10
CA GLY A 109 -12.46 13.36 -6.10
C GLY A 109 -11.07 13.09 -5.57
N VAL A 110 -10.75 11.80 -5.48
CA VAL A 110 -9.42 11.31 -5.11
C VAL A 110 -8.95 10.28 -6.11
N VAL A 111 -7.63 10.23 -6.30
CA VAL A 111 -6.94 9.25 -7.14
C VAL A 111 -5.72 8.81 -6.33
N PHE A 112 -5.31 7.56 -6.49
CA PHE A 112 -4.05 7.10 -5.93
C PHE A 112 -3.34 6.17 -6.90
N GLU A 113 -2.02 6.14 -6.78
CA GLU A 113 -1.19 5.18 -7.48
C GLU A 113 -0.01 4.71 -6.62
N ALA A 114 0.42 3.48 -6.85
CA ALA A 114 1.67 2.93 -6.34
C ALA A 114 2.37 2.15 -7.45
N TRP A 115 3.69 2.07 -7.37
CA TRP A 115 4.50 1.41 -8.39
C TRP A 115 5.69 0.67 -7.79
N ALA A 116 6.06 -0.44 -8.42
CA ALA A 116 7.22 -1.22 -8.04
C ALA A 116 8.31 -1.17 -9.14
N PRO A 117 9.60 -1.34 -8.79
CA PRO A 117 10.70 -1.33 -9.77
C PRO A 117 10.61 -2.42 -10.85
N ASN A 118 9.88 -3.50 -10.57
CA ASN A 118 9.63 -4.59 -11.51
C ASN A 118 8.58 -4.23 -12.59
N GLY A 119 8.00 -3.04 -12.55
CA GLY A 119 7.00 -2.55 -13.49
C GLY A 119 5.55 -2.72 -13.03
N ASP A 120 5.30 -3.37 -11.89
CA ASP A 120 3.95 -3.48 -11.35
C ASP A 120 3.41 -2.12 -10.93
N ARG A 121 2.11 -1.92 -11.14
CA ARG A 121 1.40 -0.68 -10.82
C ARG A 121 0.03 -0.98 -10.25
N TRP A 122 -0.33 -0.26 -9.21
CA TRP A 122 -1.64 -0.25 -8.58
C TRP A 122 -2.22 1.15 -8.70
N LYS A 123 -3.45 1.28 -9.20
CA LYS A 123 -4.07 2.58 -9.45
C LYS A 123 -5.57 2.50 -9.21
N SER A 124 -6.13 3.53 -8.60
CA SER A 124 -7.57 3.77 -8.57
C SER A 124 -7.87 5.18 -9.06
N GLY A 125 -8.82 5.28 -9.99
CA GLY A 125 -9.18 6.53 -10.67
C GLY A 125 -8.36 6.83 -11.93
N SER A 126 -8.63 7.99 -12.54
CA SER A 126 -7.93 8.47 -13.74
C SER A 126 -6.98 9.61 -13.41
N LEU A 127 -5.73 9.49 -13.89
CA LEU A 127 -4.73 10.56 -13.82
C LEU A 127 -4.75 11.46 -15.07
N ASP A 128 -5.62 11.17 -16.03
CA ASP A 128 -5.78 11.95 -17.26
C ASP A 128 -6.93 12.97 -17.14
N SER A 129 -7.49 13.08 -15.94
CA SER A 129 -8.58 13.99 -15.63
C SER A 129 -8.12 15.47 -15.74
N PRO A 130 -8.96 16.36 -16.31
CA PRO A 130 -8.60 17.76 -16.55
C PRO A 130 -8.56 18.62 -15.27
N GLU A 131 -9.04 18.09 -14.14
CA GLU A 131 -9.05 18.76 -12.84
C GLU A 131 -7.64 19.10 -12.35
N GLN A 132 -7.55 20.19 -11.59
CA GLN A 132 -6.33 20.53 -10.85
C GLN A 132 -6.07 19.46 -9.79
N ARG A 133 -4.80 19.28 -9.42
CA ARG A 133 -4.38 18.21 -8.51
C ARG A 133 -3.47 18.72 -7.42
N ALA A 134 -3.82 18.40 -6.19
CA ALA A 134 -2.90 18.43 -5.06
C ALA A 134 -2.38 17.01 -4.82
N THR A 135 -1.06 16.82 -4.96
CA THR A 135 -0.41 15.51 -4.81
C THR A 135 0.31 15.42 -3.48
N ARG A 136 0.13 14.29 -2.78
CA ARG A 136 0.94 13.88 -1.64
C ARG A 136 1.66 12.59 -2.01
N ARG A 137 2.99 12.62 -1.96
CA ARG A 137 3.81 11.41 -2.08
C ARG A 137 4.12 10.84 -0.70
N PHE A 138 4.02 9.52 -0.56
CA PHE A 138 4.42 8.86 0.68
C PHE A 138 5.94 8.99 0.86
N PRO A 139 6.42 9.31 2.07
CA PRO A 139 7.84 9.27 2.35
C PRO A 139 8.32 7.81 2.40
N SER A 140 9.55 7.56 1.95
CA SER A 140 10.25 6.30 2.27
C SER A 140 10.40 6.18 3.79
N TRP A 141 10.14 4.99 4.32
CA TRP A 141 10.28 4.71 5.76
C TRP A 141 11.74 4.58 6.19
N ILE A 142 12.65 4.31 5.25
CA ILE A 142 14.09 4.23 5.47
C ILE A 142 14.85 5.27 4.64
N ASP A 143 16.04 5.64 5.10
CA ASP A 143 17.00 6.37 4.26
C ASP A 143 17.63 5.41 3.25
N LEU A 144 17.46 5.70 1.97
CA LEU A 144 18.30 5.14 0.93
C LEU A 144 19.61 5.94 0.96
N ASN A 145 20.62 5.42 1.66
CA ASN A 145 21.99 5.94 1.59
C ASN A 145 22.57 5.82 0.17
#